data_AF-T0HIR8-F1
#
_entry.id   AF-T0HIR8-F1
#
_cell.length_a   1.000
_cell.length_b   1.000
_cell.length_c   1.000
_cell.angle_alpha   90.00
_cell.angle_beta   90.00
_cell.angle_gamma   90.00
#
_symmetry.space_group_name_H-M   'P 1'
#
loop_
_entity.id
_entity.type
_entity.pdbx_description
1 polymer ?
#
loop_
_entity_poly.entity_id
_entity_poly.type
_entity_poly.pdbx_seq_one_letter_code
_entity_poly.pdbx_strand_id
1 'polypeptide(L)'
;MPGVALITNERQEREVCALIDQIGEALSSDQVLRQIVDGLPPEILDTIRRSLVAERQELIESLEAYRTAQGGDVTGLKARAGNDLGALLVAARVAKGWKQKELARRLFLPEQQVQRYEAERYRSISLSGLQRVARTLGIRLTAKIDQPLQEPWLPSYEMSSSELQKVLKHARENGWLDKADQSDDNGISQLRRTVAEHVGEYGTPSLLRTGLNVHDLSKDWFLLAWKAQVTRSALRLIQRKKPKYRPLNMSWLSELVKLSAFGDGPLRAKEMLAEQGILLVIEPQIAGMRVDGAAFLIDEHPVIGLTLRLDTVDNFWFTLMHEMGHVILHYRTGLASGFFDDFEHLEIDEMEQEANRFAQNMLIPDAVWSKSPARIAKTAEPVERLAKQLGIAPAIIFGRLRMERQNYKIFSDKIGRGRVRKQLLRKAIEVNDEPVI
;
A
#
# COMPACT_ATOMS: atom_id res chain seq x y z
N MET A 1 11.31 -4.46 11.16
CA MET A 1 11.50 -4.64 9.71
C MET A 1 10.64 -5.78 9.18
N PRO A 2 9.44 -5.53 8.64
CA PRO A 2 8.81 -6.48 7.73
C PRO A 2 9.67 -6.48 6.46
N GLY A 3 10.61 -7.43 6.40
CA GLY A 3 11.57 -7.55 5.31
C GLY A 3 10.89 -7.89 3.99
N VAL A 4 11.48 -7.34 2.92
CA VAL A 4 11.24 -7.66 1.52
C VAL A 4 10.93 -9.15 1.33
N ALA A 5 9.95 -9.45 0.46
CA ALA A 5 9.57 -10.79 0.03
C ALA A 5 10.72 -11.81 0.08
N LEU A 6 10.74 -12.60 1.16
CA LEU A 6 11.69 -13.67 1.38
C LEU A 6 11.38 -14.81 0.40
N ILE A 7 12.35 -15.21 -0.42
CA ILE A 7 12.19 -16.43 -1.21
C ILE A 7 12.34 -17.63 -0.27
N THR A 8 11.30 -18.44 -0.20
CA THR A 8 11.20 -19.54 0.76
C THR A 8 11.31 -20.91 0.09
N ASN A 9 10.97 -21.00 -1.20
CA ASN A 9 10.81 -22.27 -1.89
C ASN A 9 11.13 -22.18 -3.39
N GLU A 10 11.31 -23.34 -4.02
CA GLU A 10 11.71 -23.47 -5.44
C GLU A 10 10.68 -22.88 -6.41
N ARG A 11 9.40 -22.84 -6.03
CA ARG A 11 8.37 -22.21 -6.86
C ARG A 11 8.57 -20.70 -6.88
N GLN A 12 8.75 -20.08 -5.72
CA GLN A 12 9.06 -18.66 -5.61
C GLN A 12 10.39 -18.32 -6.31
N GLU A 13 11.39 -19.19 -6.21
CA GLU A 13 12.66 -19.02 -6.94
C GLU A 13 12.43 -18.91 -8.45
N ARG A 14 11.63 -19.82 -9.03
CA ARG A 14 11.29 -19.81 -10.46
C ARG A 14 10.47 -18.58 -10.85
N GLU A 15 9.48 -18.21 -10.03
CA GLU A 15 8.65 -17.02 -10.25
C GLU A 15 9.51 -15.74 -10.22
N VAL A 16 10.46 -15.63 -9.28
CA VAL A 16 11.40 -14.52 -9.18
C VAL A 16 12.39 -14.49 -10.34
N CYS A 17 12.96 -15.63 -10.76
CA CYS A 17 13.83 -15.68 -11.93
C CYS A 17 13.11 -15.19 -13.18
N ALA A 18 11.90 -15.70 -13.43
CA ALA A 18 11.08 -15.27 -14.56
C ALA A 18 10.77 -13.76 -14.51
N LEU A 19 10.53 -13.22 -13.30
CA LEU A 19 10.29 -11.79 -13.12
C LEU A 19 11.55 -10.95 -13.38
N ILE A 20 12.72 -11.37 -12.91
CA ILE A 20 14.01 -10.71 -13.19
C ILE A 20 14.29 -10.67 -14.70
N ASP A 21 14.03 -11.78 -15.39
CA ASP A 21 14.20 -11.87 -16.85
C ASP A 21 13.24 -10.94 -17.58
N GLN A 22 11.95 -10.92 -17.18
CA GLN A 22 10.95 -10.01 -17.75
C GLN A 22 11.31 -8.54 -17.54
N ILE A 23 11.77 -8.15 -16.34
CA ILE A 23 12.22 -6.78 -16.10
C ILE A 23 13.50 -6.48 -16.91
N GLY A 24 14.40 -7.45 -17.04
CA GLY A 24 15.60 -7.32 -17.88
C GLY A 24 15.26 -7.08 -19.35
N GLU A 25 14.29 -7.82 -19.90
CA GLU A 25 13.78 -7.63 -21.25
C GLU A 25 13.12 -6.26 -21.41
N ALA A 26 12.29 -5.85 -20.44
CA ALA A 26 11.67 -4.52 -20.40
C ALA A 26 12.70 -3.38 -20.45
N LEU A 27 13.83 -3.55 -19.76
CA LEU A 27 14.92 -2.58 -19.67
C LEU A 27 15.94 -2.68 -20.80
N SER A 28 15.83 -3.67 -21.69
CA SER A 28 16.80 -3.91 -22.77
C SER A 28 16.87 -2.80 -23.81
N SER A 29 15.76 -2.10 -24.04
CA SER A 29 15.69 -0.96 -24.96
C SER A 29 14.52 -0.03 -24.65
N ASP A 30 14.65 1.24 -25.05
CA ASP A 30 13.58 2.24 -24.97
C ASP A 30 12.31 1.80 -25.70
N GLN A 31 12.45 1.06 -26.80
CA GLN A 31 11.30 0.62 -27.58
C GLN A 31 10.45 -0.41 -26.83
N VAL A 32 11.09 -1.38 -26.16
CA VAL A 32 10.38 -2.40 -25.38
C VAL A 32 9.74 -1.76 -24.15
N LEU A 33 10.47 -0.87 -23.45
CA LEU A 33 9.90 -0.14 -22.31
C LEU A 33 8.66 0.65 -22.72
N ARG A 34 8.70 1.33 -23.88
CA ARG A 34 7.56 2.08 -24.43
C ARG A 34 6.34 1.22 -24.75
N GLN A 35 6.52 -0.05 -25.11
CA GLN A 35 5.40 -0.97 -25.32
C GLN A 35 4.71 -1.37 -24.01
N ILE A 36 5.49 -1.51 -22.94
CA ILE A 36 4.97 -1.88 -21.61
C ILE A 36 4.19 -0.74 -20.96
N VAL A 37 4.66 0.48 -21.21
CA VAL A 37 4.06 1.75 -20.74
C VAL A 37 3.28 2.45 -21.86
N ASP A 38 2.71 1.69 -22.79
CA ASP A 38 1.98 2.27 -23.91
C ASP A 38 0.84 3.18 -23.41
N GLY A 39 0.70 4.33 -24.06
CA GLY A 39 -0.24 5.38 -23.65
C GLY A 39 0.17 6.23 -22.44
N LEU A 40 1.33 5.97 -21.81
CA LEU A 40 1.83 6.82 -20.72
C LEU A 40 2.60 8.06 -21.23
N PRO A 41 2.60 9.17 -20.46
CA PRO A 41 3.36 10.36 -20.80
C PRO A 41 4.88 10.07 -20.87
N PRO A 42 5.62 10.62 -21.85
CA PRO A 42 7.06 10.43 -21.95
C PRO A 42 7.83 10.96 -20.72
N GLU A 43 7.29 11.96 -20.04
CA GLU A 43 7.91 12.63 -18.89
C GLU A 43 8.10 11.70 -17.68
N ILE A 44 7.39 10.58 -17.60
CA ILE A 44 7.49 9.64 -16.48
C ILE A 44 8.32 8.39 -16.80
N LEU A 45 8.78 8.22 -18.04
CA LEU A 45 9.50 7.02 -18.50
C LEU A 45 10.80 6.79 -17.73
N ASP A 46 11.57 7.84 -17.49
CA ASP A 46 12.86 7.71 -16.78
C ASP A 46 12.65 7.33 -15.31
N THR A 47 11.59 7.82 -14.66
CA THR A 47 11.27 7.44 -13.28
C THR A 47 10.78 6.00 -13.21
N ILE A 48 9.95 5.55 -14.16
CA ILE A 48 9.56 4.13 -14.26
C ILE A 48 10.78 3.24 -14.49
N ARG A 49 11.70 3.65 -15.38
CA ARG A 49 12.97 2.94 -15.60
C ARG A 49 13.76 2.80 -14.31
N ARG A 50 13.97 3.89 -13.56
CA ARG A 50 14.67 3.86 -12.27
C ARG A 50 14.00 2.90 -11.29
N SER A 51 12.67 2.94 -11.21
CA SER A 51 11.90 2.03 -10.35
C SER A 51 12.08 0.56 -10.74
N LEU A 52 11.99 0.23 -12.03
CA LEU A 52 12.21 -1.13 -12.53
C LEU A 52 13.65 -1.62 -12.29
N VAL A 53 14.64 -0.75 -12.41
CA VAL A 53 16.04 -1.08 -12.08
C VAL A 53 16.18 -1.43 -10.60
N ALA A 54 15.61 -0.62 -9.70
CA ALA A 54 15.63 -0.88 -8.27
C ALA A 54 14.89 -2.17 -7.91
N GLU A 55 13.70 -2.40 -8.47
CA GLU A 55 12.93 -3.63 -8.30
C GLU A 55 13.73 -4.87 -8.75
N ARG A 56 14.39 -4.79 -9.90
CA ARG A 56 15.22 -5.89 -10.43
C ARG A 56 16.41 -6.18 -9.51
N GLN A 57 17.08 -5.14 -9.03
CA GLN A 57 18.22 -5.28 -8.11
C GLN A 57 17.79 -5.96 -6.81
N GLU A 58 16.67 -5.53 -6.21
CA GLU A 58 16.13 -6.11 -4.99
C GLU A 58 15.74 -7.59 -5.17
N LEU A 59 15.17 -7.95 -6.32
CA LEU A 59 14.85 -9.34 -6.66
C LEU A 59 16.11 -10.20 -6.81
N ILE A 60 17.17 -9.67 -7.43
CA ILE A 60 18.45 -10.36 -7.57
C ILE A 60 19.06 -10.63 -6.20
N GLU A 61 19.11 -9.62 -5.32
CA GLU A 61 19.67 -9.78 -3.98
C GLU A 61 18.87 -10.77 -3.13
N SER A 62 17.53 -10.78 -3.25
CA SER A 62 16.70 -11.79 -2.58
C SER A 62 16.97 -13.20 -3.10
N LEU A 63 17.18 -13.35 -4.42
CA LEU A 63 17.54 -14.61 -5.06
C LEU A 63 18.92 -15.11 -4.65
N GLU A 64 19.92 -14.23 -4.59
CA GLU A 64 21.27 -14.54 -4.12
C GLU A 64 21.27 -14.95 -2.65
N ALA A 65 20.53 -14.24 -1.80
CA ALA A 65 20.37 -14.61 -0.39
C ALA A 65 19.76 -16.01 -0.23
N TYR A 66 18.77 -16.37 -1.05
CA TYR A 66 18.16 -17.70 -1.05
C TYR A 66 19.13 -18.80 -1.50
N ARG A 67 19.84 -18.59 -2.61
CA ARG A 67 20.79 -19.57 -3.17
C ARG A 67 22.00 -19.79 -2.27
N THR A 68 22.53 -18.71 -1.69
CA THR A 68 23.64 -18.78 -0.71
C THR A 68 23.20 -19.52 0.55
N ALA A 69 21.96 -19.29 1.01
CA ALA A 69 21.38 -20.07 2.10
C ALA A 69 21.23 -21.54 1.75
N GLN A 70 20.82 -21.93 0.54
CA GLN A 70 20.81 -23.34 0.14
C GLN A 70 22.19 -24.01 0.23
N GLY A 71 23.27 -23.23 0.04
CA GLY A 71 24.67 -23.64 0.21
C GLY A 71 25.15 -23.70 1.67
N GLY A 72 24.32 -23.30 2.63
CA GLY A 72 24.58 -23.36 4.07
C GLY A 72 24.88 -22.02 4.74
N ASP A 73 25.12 -20.94 3.97
CA ASP A 73 25.31 -19.61 4.55
C ASP A 73 23.98 -18.85 4.63
N VAL A 74 23.41 -18.82 5.83
CA VAL A 74 22.10 -18.21 6.08
C VAL A 74 22.17 -16.69 6.33
N THR A 75 23.36 -16.08 6.30
CA THR A 75 23.57 -14.69 6.77
C THR A 75 22.67 -13.69 6.05
N GLY A 76 22.64 -13.71 4.72
CA GLY A 76 21.80 -12.79 3.92
C GLY A 76 20.29 -13.04 4.12
N LEU A 77 19.88 -14.31 4.13
CA LEU A 77 18.48 -14.68 4.31
C LEU A 77 17.98 -14.35 5.72
N LYS A 78 18.85 -14.48 6.73
CA LYS A 78 18.59 -14.07 8.12
C LYS A 78 18.47 -12.55 8.26
N ALA A 79 19.35 -11.78 7.61
CA ALA A 79 19.27 -10.33 7.61
C ALA A 79 17.91 -9.85 7.04
N ARG A 80 17.46 -10.47 5.94
CA ARG A 80 16.15 -10.21 5.33
C ARG A 80 14.98 -10.65 6.20
N ALA A 81 15.11 -11.76 6.94
CA ALA A 81 14.08 -12.22 7.89
C ALA A 81 13.94 -11.29 9.12
N GLY A 82 15.00 -10.56 9.49
CA GLY A 82 15.02 -9.68 10.66
C GLY A 82 14.69 -10.43 11.95
N ASN A 83 13.73 -9.90 12.71
CA ASN A 83 13.28 -10.47 13.99
C ASN A 83 12.04 -11.39 13.87
N ASP A 84 11.56 -11.65 12.65
CA ASP A 84 10.41 -12.54 12.44
C ASP A 84 10.83 -14.01 12.66
N LEU A 85 10.43 -14.58 13.80
CA LEU A 85 10.76 -15.95 14.19
C LEU A 85 10.32 -16.97 13.12
N GLY A 86 9.17 -16.77 12.49
CA GLY A 86 8.67 -17.64 11.45
C GLY A 86 9.56 -17.61 10.21
N ALA A 87 9.92 -16.41 9.75
CA ALA A 87 10.85 -16.22 8.65
C ALA A 87 12.24 -16.81 8.95
N LEU A 88 12.71 -16.71 10.19
CA LEU A 88 13.97 -17.32 10.63
C LEU A 88 13.93 -18.87 10.57
N LEU A 89 12.81 -19.49 10.95
CA LEU A 89 12.64 -20.95 10.81
C LEU A 89 12.64 -21.37 9.33
N VAL A 90 12.01 -20.59 8.47
CA VAL A 90 12.06 -20.82 7.02
C VAL A 90 13.50 -20.71 6.52
N ALA A 91 14.22 -19.65 6.90
CA ALA A 91 15.62 -19.45 6.52
C ALA A 91 16.51 -20.62 6.95
N ALA A 92 16.32 -21.12 8.17
CA ALA A 92 17.05 -22.28 8.65
C ALA A 92 16.67 -23.60 7.97
N ARG A 93 15.42 -23.78 7.52
CA ARG A 93 15.05 -24.91 6.65
C ARG A 93 15.81 -24.83 5.33
N VAL A 94 15.85 -23.66 4.71
CA VAL A 94 16.58 -23.42 3.46
C VAL A 94 18.07 -23.69 3.66
N ALA A 95 18.65 -23.25 4.79
CA ALA A 95 20.05 -23.52 5.18
C ALA A 95 20.41 -25.01 5.26
N LYS A 96 19.43 -25.87 5.55
CA LYS A 96 19.61 -27.33 5.55
C LYS A 96 19.42 -27.97 4.17
N GLY A 97 19.09 -27.20 3.15
CA GLY A 97 18.71 -27.69 1.82
C GLY A 97 17.39 -28.47 1.83
N TRP A 98 16.55 -28.31 2.86
CA TRP A 98 15.32 -29.09 2.98
C TRP A 98 14.18 -28.43 2.21
N LYS A 99 13.50 -29.21 1.37
CA LYS A 99 12.21 -28.80 0.78
C LYS A 99 11.09 -28.89 1.81
N GLN A 100 9.97 -28.21 1.56
CA GLN A 100 8.78 -28.27 2.42
C GLN A 100 8.28 -29.70 2.64
N LYS A 101 8.27 -30.53 1.59
CA LYS A 101 7.97 -31.96 1.65
C LYS A 101 8.83 -32.73 2.66
N GLU A 102 10.11 -32.38 2.76
CA GLU A 102 11.06 -33.05 3.62
C GLU A 102 10.89 -32.64 5.09
N LEU A 103 10.62 -31.36 5.35
CA LEU A 103 10.20 -30.90 6.67
C LEU A 103 8.89 -31.57 7.11
N ALA A 104 7.91 -31.67 6.20
CA ALA A 104 6.63 -32.32 6.46
C ALA A 104 6.78 -33.80 6.87
N ARG A 105 7.64 -34.55 6.16
CA ARG A 105 7.99 -35.93 6.51
C ARG A 105 8.57 -36.05 7.91
N ARG A 106 9.53 -35.19 8.28
CA ARG A 106 10.15 -35.22 9.61
C ARG A 106 9.22 -34.76 10.74
N LEU A 107 8.23 -33.95 10.42
CA LEU A 107 7.20 -33.52 11.36
C LEU A 107 6.00 -34.47 11.44
N PHE A 108 5.95 -35.48 10.57
CA PHE A 108 4.79 -36.36 10.39
C PHE A 108 3.51 -35.59 10.07
N LEU A 109 3.63 -34.56 9.22
CA LEU A 109 2.52 -33.73 8.76
C LEU A 109 2.34 -33.84 7.24
N PRO A 110 1.13 -33.59 6.72
CA PRO A 110 0.92 -33.36 5.30
C PRO A 110 1.73 -32.16 4.79
N GLU A 111 2.26 -32.26 3.56
CA GLU A 111 3.02 -31.16 2.94
C GLU A 111 2.20 -29.87 2.83
N GLN A 112 0.92 -29.96 2.49
CA GLN A 112 0.01 -28.81 2.41
C GLN A 112 -0.10 -28.05 3.74
N GLN A 113 0.01 -28.76 4.88
CA GLN A 113 -0.05 -28.13 6.19
C GLN A 113 1.22 -27.32 6.47
N VAL A 114 2.40 -27.84 6.10
CA VAL A 114 3.67 -27.11 6.20
C VAL A 114 3.69 -25.92 5.23
N GLN A 115 3.17 -26.08 4.01
CA GLN A 115 3.02 -24.97 3.06
C GLN A 115 2.17 -23.83 3.65
N ARG A 116 1.04 -24.16 4.29
CA ARG A 116 0.21 -23.16 4.98
C ARG A 116 0.95 -22.51 6.13
N TYR A 117 1.65 -23.30 6.96
CA TYR A 117 2.43 -22.77 8.07
C TYR A 117 3.51 -21.80 7.60
N GLU A 118 4.28 -22.14 6.57
CA GLU A 118 5.30 -21.23 6.05
C GLU A 118 4.71 -20.00 5.38
N ALA A 119 3.61 -20.14 4.65
CA ALA A 119 2.89 -19.00 4.05
C ALA A 119 2.42 -18.00 5.11
N GLU A 120 1.98 -18.49 6.27
CA GLU A 120 1.55 -17.68 7.42
C GLU A 120 2.71 -17.35 8.38
N ARG A 121 3.97 -17.62 8.00
CA ARG A 121 5.17 -17.46 8.84
C ARG A 121 4.98 -18.07 10.24
N TYR A 122 4.33 -19.23 10.30
CA TYR A 122 4.04 -19.99 11.51
C TYR A 122 3.19 -19.23 12.54
N ARG A 123 2.49 -18.15 12.16
CA ARG A 123 1.66 -17.35 13.09
C ARG A 123 0.43 -18.10 13.61
N SER A 124 -0.07 -19.07 12.86
CA SER A 124 -1.27 -19.85 13.20
C SER A 124 -1.02 -21.08 14.08
N ILE A 125 0.25 -21.40 14.39
CA ILE A 125 0.58 -22.61 15.16
C ILE A 125 0.83 -22.28 16.63
N SER A 126 0.61 -23.27 17.50
CA SER A 126 0.94 -23.14 18.92
C SER A 126 2.45 -22.96 19.14
N LEU A 127 2.82 -22.35 20.26
CA LEU A 127 4.22 -22.24 20.68
C LEU A 127 4.90 -23.62 20.77
N SER A 128 4.19 -24.65 21.25
CA SER A 128 4.69 -26.03 21.27
C SER A 128 4.94 -26.58 19.86
N GLY A 129 4.08 -26.24 18.90
CA GLY A 129 4.27 -26.54 17.48
C GLY A 129 5.50 -25.85 16.92
N LEU A 130 5.70 -24.56 17.23
CA LEU A 130 6.84 -23.77 16.78
C LEU A 130 8.16 -24.35 17.30
N GLN A 131 8.19 -24.69 18.60
CA GLN A 131 9.33 -25.37 19.23
C GLN A 131 9.61 -26.75 18.59
N ARG A 132 8.56 -27.49 18.22
CA ARG A 132 8.71 -28.78 17.52
C ARG A 132 9.37 -28.56 16.15
N VAL A 133 8.89 -27.59 15.37
CA VAL A 133 9.51 -27.23 14.07
C VAL A 133 10.98 -26.83 14.26
N ALA A 134 11.26 -25.96 15.22
CA ALA A 134 12.62 -25.50 15.52
C ALA A 134 13.56 -26.68 15.88
N ARG A 135 13.12 -27.59 16.75
CA ARG A 135 13.88 -28.80 17.12
C ARG A 135 14.11 -29.71 15.93
N THR A 136 13.10 -29.92 15.09
CA THR A 136 13.22 -30.72 13.86
C THR A 136 14.24 -30.10 12.90
N LEU A 137 14.31 -28.77 12.85
CA LEU A 137 15.31 -28.02 12.10
C LEU A 137 16.66 -27.91 12.84
N GLY A 138 16.84 -28.52 14.01
CA GLY A 138 18.08 -28.45 14.80
C GLY A 138 18.39 -27.05 15.34
N ILE A 139 17.39 -26.18 15.45
CA ILE A 139 17.53 -24.81 15.95
C ILE A 139 17.18 -24.79 17.42
N ARG A 140 18.06 -24.16 18.21
CA ARG A 140 17.76 -23.83 19.60
C ARG A 140 17.23 -22.40 19.66
N LEU A 141 15.94 -22.25 19.95
CA LEU A 141 15.37 -20.94 20.28
C LEU A 141 15.75 -20.60 21.72
N THR A 142 16.48 -19.51 21.92
CA THR A 142 16.83 -18.97 23.23
C THR A 142 16.25 -17.57 23.36
N ALA A 143 15.52 -17.30 24.43
CA ALA A 143 15.15 -15.94 24.80
C ALA A 143 16.30 -15.34 25.60
N LYS A 144 16.91 -14.27 25.08
CA LYS A 144 17.87 -13.46 25.84
C LYS A 144 17.07 -12.34 26.51
N ILE A 145 17.08 -12.32 27.83
CA ILE A 145 16.53 -11.20 28.60
C ILE A 145 17.68 -10.20 28.73
N ASP A 146 17.78 -9.28 27.79
CA ASP A 146 18.70 -8.15 27.86
C ASP A 146 18.12 -7.07 28.79
N GLN A 147 18.83 -5.95 28.97
CA GLN A 147 18.33 -4.80 29.72
C GLN A 147 16.91 -4.44 29.26
N PRO A 148 16.03 -3.95 30.16
CA PRO A 148 14.69 -3.54 29.77
C PRO A 148 14.80 -2.61 28.56
N LEU A 149 14.15 -3.00 27.46
CA LEU A 149 14.02 -2.14 26.29
C LEU A 149 13.44 -0.82 26.81
N GLN A 150 14.19 0.28 26.68
CA GLN A 150 13.67 1.63 26.88
C GLN A 150 12.80 2.06 25.69
N GLU A 151 12.30 1.11 24.91
CA GLU A 151 11.24 1.36 23.95
C GLU A 151 9.92 1.44 24.73
N PRO A 152 9.17 2.54 24.63
CA PRO A 152 7.84 2.64 25.21
C PRO A 152 7.01 1.42 24.82
N TRP A 153 6.37 0.78 25.81
CA TRP A 153 5.52 -0.40 25.62
C TRP A 153 4.27 0.00 24.85
N LEU A 154 4.30 -0.19 23.52
CA LEU A 154 3.54 0.64 22.59
C LEU A 154 3.95 2.11 22.79
N PRO A 155 3.81 2.98 21.78
CA PRO A 155 3.86 4.39 22.09
C PRO A 155 2.75 4.60 23.11
N SER A 156 3.11 4.91 24.36
CA SER A 156 2.21 5.46 25.34
C SER A 156 1.87 6.84 24.79
N TYR A 157 1.10 6.88 23.70
CA TYR A 157 0.54 8.09 23.18
C TYR A 157 -0.22 8.64 24.38
N GLU A 158 0.27 9.72 24.97
CA GLU A 158 -0.45 10.44 26.01
C GLU A 158 -1.72 10.97 25.36
N MET A 159 -2.73 10.12 25.43
CA MET A 159 -3.99 10.29 24.75
C MET A 159 -4.87 11.10 25.65
N SER A 160 -5.24 12.31 25.23
CA SER A 160 -6.30 13.00 25.95
C SER A 160 -7.58 12.17 25.85
N SER A 161 -8.36 12.11 26.93
CA SER A 161 -9.69 11.47 26.91
C SER A 161 -10.57 12.07 25.80
N SER A 162 -10.32 13.31 25.40
CA SER A 162 -11.04 13.99 24.33
C SER A 162 -10.75 13.43 22.93
N GLU A 163 -9.50 13.03 22.64
CA GLU A 163 -9.12 12.47 21.34
C GLU A 163 -9.67 11.06 21.18
N LEU A 164 -9.57 10.25 22.24
CA LEU A 164 -10.18 8.92 22.28
C LEU A 164 -11.68 8.97 22.01
N GLN A 165 -12.38 9.90 22.64
CA GLN A 165 -13.82 10.06 22.46
C GLN A 165 -14.19 10.52 21.04
N LYS A 166 -13.37 11.38 20.40
CA LYS A 166 -13.56 11.76 19.00
C LYS A 166 -13.40 10.57 18.06
N VAL A 167 -12.35 9.76 18.24
CA VAL A 167 -12.16 8.55 17.43
C VAL A 167 -13.25 7.53 17.69
N LEU A 168 -13.66 7.33 18.94
CA LEU A 168 -14.76 6.43 19.28
C LEU A 168 -16.06 6.84 18.61
N LYS A 169 -16.41 8.13 18.65
CA LYS A 169 -17.60 8.65 17.96
C LYS A 169 -17.52 8.40 16.46
N HIS A 170 -16.38 8.73 15.84
CA HIS A 170 -16.16 8.48 14.41
C HIS A 170 -16.25 6.98 14.06
N ALA A 171 -15.63 6.13 14.88
CA ALA A 171 -15.64 4.67 14.74
C ALA A 171 -17.05 4.09 14.77
N ARG A 172 -17.93 4.62 15.64
CA ARG A 172 -19.36 4.24 15.69
C ARG A 172 -20.12 4.67 14.45
N GLU A 173 -19.94 5.91 13.99
CA GLU A 173 -20.61 6.45 12.81
C GLU A 173 -20.25 5.68 11.53
N ASN A 174 -19.02 5.17 11.45
CA ASN A 174 -18.46 4.47 10.28
C ASN A 174 -18.37 2.94 10.45
N GLY A 175 -18.87 2.37 11.54
CA GLY A 175 -18.97 0.92 11.72
C GLY A 175 -17.63 0.20 11.91
N TRP A 176 -16.67 0.83 12.60
CA TRP A 176 -15.37 0.23 12.89
C TRP A 176 -15.45 -0.80 14.03
N LEU A 177 -16.39 -0.63 14.96
CA LEU A 177 -16.55 -1.50 16.12
C LEU A 177 -17.38 -2.75 15.81
N ASP A 178 -17.12 -3.84 16.53
CA ASP A 178 -17.90 -5.07 16.36
C ASP A 178 -19.27 -4.93 17.07
N LYS A 179 -20.32 -5.58 16.54
CA LYS A 179 -21.71 -5.39 17.00
C LYS A 179 -21.94 -5.68 18.50
N ALA A 180 -21.03 -6.43 19.13
CA ALA A 180 -21.08 -6.82 20.54
C ALA A 180 -20.53 -5.75 21.51
N ASP A 181 -19.77 -4.78 21.02
CA ASP A 181 -19.06 -3.80 21.87
C ASP A 181 -19.74 -2.43 21.85
N GLN A 182 -20.89 -2.34 22.52
CA GLN A 182 -21.70 -1.11 22.54
C GLN A 182 -21.28 -0.11 23.63
N SER A 183 -20.57 -0.54 24.68
CA SER A 183 -20.08 0.37 25.73
C SER A 183 -18.88 1.21 25.26
N ASP A 184 -18.69 2.38 25.86
CA ASP A 184 -17.54 3.25 25.57
C ASP A 184 -16.21 2.57 25.90
N ASP A 185 -16.13 1.90 27.05
CA ASP A 185 -14.92 1.25 27.52
C ASP A 185 -14.49 0.08 26.62
N ASN A 186 -15.44 -0.73 26.15
CA ASN A 186 -15.14 -1.82 25.22
C ASN A 186 -14.70 -1.27 23.86
N GLY A 187 -15.40 -0.26 23.34
CA GLY A 187 -15.05 0.37 22.07
C GLY A 187 -13.65 1.00 22.10
N ILE A 188 -13.29 1.70 23.18
CA ILE A 188 -11.94 2.27 23.36
C ILE A 188 -10.90 1.16 23.46
N SER A 189 -11.20 0.09 24.20
CA SER A 189 -10.30 -1.06 24.33
C SER A 189 -10.06 -1.74 22.98
N GLN A 190 -11.11 -1.90 22.16
CA GLN A 190 -11.00 -2.44 20.81
C GLN A 190 -10.15 -1.54 19.90
N LEU A 191 -10.36 -0.22 19.94
CA LEU A 191 -9.58 0.74 19.15
C LEU A 191 -8.10 0.71 19.52
N ARG A 192 -7.79 0.72 20.83
CA ARG A 192 -6.42 0.58 21.34
C ARG A 192 -5.77 -0.71 20.87
N ARG A 193 -6.47 -1.83 20.96
CA ARG A 193 -5.99 -3.12 20.47
C ARG A 193 -5.72 -3.10 18.97
N THR A 194 -6.64 -2.56 18.18
CA THR A 194 -6.51 -2.51 16.71
C THR A 194 -5.32 -1.65 16.29
N VAL A 195 -5.11 -0.50 16.95
CA VAL A 195 -3.93 0.34 16.68
C VAL A 195 -2.64 -0.34 17.15
N ALA A 196 -2.66 -0.99 18.32
CA ALA A 196 -1.51 -1.71 18.85
C ALA A 196 -1.08 -2.87 17.93
N GLU A 197 -2.04 -3.65 17.44
CA GLU A 197 -1.80 -4.72 16.45
C GLU A 197 -1.21 -4.14 15.17
N HIS A 198 -1.77 -3.06 14.64
CA HIS A 198 -1.25 -2.40 13.45
C HIS A 198 0.19 -1.90 13.64
N VAL A 199 0.47 -1.18 14.73
CA VAL A 199 1.80 -0.63 15.03
C VAL A 199 2.81 -1.76 15.25
N GLY A 200 2.41 -2.84 15.93
CA GLY A 200 3.27 -3.99 16.16
C GLY A 200 3.63 -4.76 14.88
N GLU A 201 2.70 -4.88 13.92
CA GLU A 201 2.92 -5.64 12.69
C GLU A 201 3.50 -4.79 11.54
N TYR A 202 3.04 -3.55 11.38
CA TYR A 202 3.30 -2.70 10.21
C TYR A 202 3.95 -1.36 10.57
N GLY A 203 4.15 -1.06 11.85
CA GLY A 203 4.78 0.19 12.29
C GLY A 203 3.88 1.38 12.49
N THR A 204 4.48 2.47 12.97
CA THR A 204 3.86 3.78 12.98
C THR A 204 3.95 4.42 11.59
N PRO A 205 2.95 5.18 11.13
CA PRO A 205 3.08 5.97 9.92
C PRO A 205 4.11 7.07 10.18
N SER A 206 5.33 6.93 9.64
CA SER A 206 6.29 8.03 9.76
C SER A 206 5.78 9.23 8.97
N LEU A 207 5.18 9.06 7.79
CA LEU A 207 4.81 10.18 6.91
C LEU A 207 3.58 9.86 6.04
N LEU A 208 2.58 10.74 6.06
CA LEU A 208 1.37 10.68 5.25
C LEU A 208 1.03 12.10 4.74
N ARG A 209 0.63 12.21 3.47
CA ARG A 209 0.41 13.49 2.79
C ARG A 209 -0.59 14.38 3.52
N THR A 210 -0.12 15.51 4.07
CA THR A 210 -0.97 16.58 4.65
C THR A 210 -1.01 17.83 3.75
N GLY A 211 -1.46 17.67 2.51
CA GLY A 211 -1.39 18.74 1.52
C GLY A 211 0.03 18.89 0.95
N LEU A 212 0.55 20.12 0.84
CA LEU A 212 1.86 20.44 0.22
C LEU A 212 3.07 20.32 1.16
N ASN A 213 2.87 20.00 2.44
CA ASN A 213 3.94 19.98 3.46
C ASN A 213 4.08 18.58 4.09
N VAL A 214 5.32 18.18 4.33
CA VAL A 214 5.69 16.98 5.10
C VAL A 214 5.69 17.36 6.59
N HIS A 215 4.88 16.68 7.40
CA HIS A 215 4.85 16.83 8.86
C HIS A 215 5.15 15.48 9.49
N ASP A 216 5.97 15.46 10.57
CA ASP A 216 6.13 14.26 11.39
C ASP A 216 4.80 13.97 12.11
N LEU A 217 4.14 12.90 11.69
CA LEU A 217 2.85 12.44 12.20
C LEU A 217 2.96 11.07 12.88
N SER A 218 4.18 10.63 13.20
CA SER A 218 4.47 9.36 13.88
C SER A 218 3.71 9.20 15.21
N LYS A 219 3.23 10.33 15.77
CA LYS A 219 2.46 10.42 17.02
C LYS A 219 1.02 10.90 16.88
N ASP A 220 0.52 11.08 15.65
CA ASP A 220 -0.88 11.49 15.43
C ASP A 220 -1.82 10.29 15.62
N TRP A 221 -2.51 10.26 16.77
CA TRP A 221 -3.47 9.20 17.08
C TRP A 221 -4.59 9.07 16.03
N PHE A 222 -5.06 10.18 15.46
CA PHE A 222 -6.14 10.10 14.47
C PHE A 222 -5.65 9.39 13.22
N LEU A 223 -4.42 9.68 12.82
CA LEU A 223 -3.79 9.03 11.68
C LEU A 223 -3.54 7.54 11.91
N LEU A 224 -3.04 7.18 13.09
CA LEU A 224 -2.82 5.80 13.50
C LEU A 224 -4.12 4.99 13.54
N ALA A 225 -5.16 5.53 14.17
CA ALA A 225 -6.47 4.90 14.23
C ALA A 225 -7.06 4.69 12.84
N TRP A 226 -6.94 5.70 11.97
CA TRP A 226 -7.39 5.61 10.59
C TRP A 226 -6.60 4.58 9.78
N LYS A 227 -5.26 4.59 9.84
CA LYS A 227 -4.41 3.64 9.11
C LYS A 227 -4.62 2.20 9.61
N ALA A 228 -4.80 2.01 10.92
CA ALA A 228 -5.12 0.71 11.50
C ALA A 228 -6.47 0.19 10.99
N GLN A 229 -7.48 1.06 10.86
CA GLN A 229 -8.75 0.70 10.25
C GLN A 229 -8.60 0.36 8.76
N VAL A 230 -7.86 1.17 7.99
CA VAL A 230 -7.57 0.88 6.57
C VAL A 230 -6.90 -0.50 6.44
N THR A 231 -5.95 -0.80 7.31
CA THR A 231 -5.24 -2.10 7.38
C THR A 231 -6.21 -3.24 7.64
N ARG A 232 -7.07 -3.11 8.66
CA ARG A 232 -8.11 -4.09 8.98
C ARG A 232 -9.07 -4.31 7.82
N SER A 233 -9.50 -3.24 7.13
CA SER A 233 -10.35 -3.31 5.94
C SER A 233 -9.65 -4.01 4.77
N ALA A 234 -8.37 -3.72 4.54
CA ALA A 234 -7.56 -4.35 3.50
C ALA A 234 -7.30 -5.83 3.78
N LEU A 235 -6.95 -6.22 5.00
CA LEU A 235 -6.75 -7.63 5.39
C LEU A 235 -8.00 -8.48 5.12
N ARG A 236 -9.19 -7.96 5.40
CA ARG A 236 -10.47 -8.63 5.05
C ARG A 236 -10.62 -8.83 3.54
N LEU A 237 -10.21 -7.85 2.73
CA LEU A 237 -10.24 -7.96 1.28
C LEU A 237 -9.22 -8.98 0.76
N ILE A 238 -8.00 -9.00 1.31
CA ILE A 238 -6.95 -9.97 0.97
C ILE A 238 -7.45 -11.38 1.25
N GLN A 239 -7.99 -11.64 2.44
CA GLN A 239 -8.52 -12.95 2.81
C GLN A 239 -9.63 -13.44 1.87
N ARG A 240 -10.52 -12.53 1.45
CA ARG A 240 -11.66 -12.88 0.58
C ARG A 240 -11.28 -13.04 -0.89
N LYS A 241 -10.46 -12.15 -1.43
CA LYS A 241 -10.19 -12.06 -2.88
C LYS A 241 -8.86 -12.68 -3.31
N LYS A 242 -7.90 -12.84 -2.39
CA LYS A 242 -6.53 -13.32 -2.68
C LYS A 242 -5.91 -12.64 -3.92
N PRO A 243 -5.85 -11.29 -3.92
CA PRO A 243 -5.34 -10.53 -5.06
C PRO A 243 -3.89 -10.92 -5.38
N LYS A 244 -3.46 -10.68 -6.62
CA LYS A 244 -2.06 -10.84 -7.03
C LYS A 244 -1.62 -9.60 -7.78
N TYR A 245 -0.73 -8.84 -7.18
CA TYR A 245 -0.12 -7.67 -7.81
C TYR A 245 1.03 -8.09 -8.74
N ARG A 246 1.10 -7.48 -9.93
CA ARG A 246 2.19 -7.68 -10.89
C ARG A 246 2.66 -6.31 -11.40
N PRO A 247 3.87 -5.85 -11.03
CA PRO A 247 4.31 -4.47 -11.28
C PRO A 247 4.66 -4.16 -12.75
N LEU A 248 4.76 -5.16 -13.63
CA LEU A 248 5.27 -4.97 -14.99
C LEU A 248 4.26 -4.39 -15.99
N ASN A 249 2.98 -4.75 -15.92
CA ASN A 249 2.01 -4.21 -16.87
C ASN A 249 1.49 -2.86 -16.36
N MET A 250 1.81 -1.77 -17.06
CA MET A 250 1.44 -0.41 -16.67
C MET A 250 0.53 0.29 -17.70
N SER A 251 0.23 -0.35 -18.84
CA SER A 251 -0.57 0.28 -19.91
C SER A 251 -1.99 0.62 -19.47
N TRP A 252 -2.55 -0.16 -18.55
CA TRP A 252 -3.87 0.07 -17.94
C TRP A 252 -3.96 1.40 -17.17
N LEU A 253 -2.85 2.01 -16.75
CA LEU A 253 -2.86 3.31 -16.06
C LEU A 253 -3.42 4.43 -16.94
N SER A 254 -3.22 4.34 -18.26
CA SER A 254 -3.80 5.30 -19.21
C SER A 254 -5.33 5.19 -19.25
N GLU A 255 -5.86 3.97 -19.18
CA GLU A 255 -7.30 3.70 -19.12
C GLU A 255 -7.90 4.07 -17.76
N LEU A 256 -7.16 3.87 -16.66
CA LEU A 256 -7.57 4.31 -15.32
C LEU A 256 -7.89 5.81 -15.31
N VAL A 257 -7.03 6.65 -15.91
CA VAL A 257 -7.24 8.10 -15.97
C VAL A 257 -8.49 8.45 -16.79
N LYS A 258 -8.74 7.75 -17.89
CA LYS A 258 -9.92 7.95 -18.75
C LYS A 258 -11.23 7.57 -18.05
N LEU A 259 -11.20 6.69 -17.04
CA LEU A 259 -12.38 6.40 -16.22
C LEU A 259 -12.96 7.66 -15.55
N SER A 260 -12.15 8.71 -15.40
CA SER A 260 -12.63 10.00 -14.89
C SER A 260 -13.73 10.64 -15.72
N ALA A 261 -13.82 10.36 -17.02
CA ALA A 261 -14.86 10.90 -17.89
C ALA A 261 -16.26 10.33 -17.58
N PHE A 262 -16.33 9.18 -16.91
CA PHE A 262 -17.60 8.50 -16.59
C PHE A 262 -18.19 9.00 -15.26
N GLY A 263 -19.53 9.04 -15.19
CA GLY A 263 -20.25 9.50 -13.99
C GLY A 263 -19.99 8.63 -12.75
N ASP A 264 -19.76 7.34 -12.95
CA ASP A 264 -19.41 6.30 -11.97
C ASP A 264 -17.89 5.98 -11.94
N GLY A 265 -17.06 6.87 -12.51
CA GLY A 265 -15.61 6.68 -12.66
C GLY A 265 -14.88 6.25 -11.39
N PRO A 266 -15.08 6.90 -10.22
CA PRO A 266 -14.49 6.46 -8.95
C PRO A 266 -14.77 5.00 -8.58
N LEU A 267 -15.99 4.49 -8.84
CA LEU A 267 -16.32 3.09 -8.57
C LEU A 267 -15.58 2.15 -9.54
N ARG A 268 -15.58 2.47 -10.83
CA ARG A 268 -14.84 1.71 -11.85
C ARG A 268 -13.34 1.67 -11.56
N ALA A 269 -12.77 2.78 -11.07
CA ALA A 269 -11.37 2.85 -10.67
C ALA A 269 -11.06 1.86 -9.54
N LYS A 270 -11.94 1.78 -8.53
CA LYS A 270 -11.80 0.80 -7.44
C LYS A 270 -11.81 -0.64 -7.95
N GLU A 271 -12.67 -0.94 -8.92
CA GLU A 271 -12.79 -2.27 -9.53
C GLU A 271 -11.54 -2.61 -10.35
N MET A 272 -11.12 -1.70 -11.25
CA MET A 272 -9.92 -1.86 -12.08
C MET A 272 -8.66 -2.06 -11.22
N LEU A 273 -8.49 -1.29 -10.13
CA LEU A 273 -7.36 -1.48 -9.22
C LEU A 273 -7.37 -2.86 -8.55
N ALA A 274 -8.54 -3.35 -8.16
CA ALA A 274 -8.66 -4.68 -7.57
C ALA A 274 -8.27 -5.80 -8.56
N GLU A 275 -8.56 -5.63 -9.86
CA GLU A 275 -8.12 -6.56 -10.91
C GLU A 275 -6.60 -6.61 -11.05
N GLN A 276 -5.93 -5.48 -10.83
CA GLN A 276 -4.47 -5.39 -10.82
C GLN A 276 -3.86 -5.84 -9.49
N GLY A 277 -4.67 -6.22 -8.50
CA GLY A 277 -4.22 -6.62 -7.17
C GLY A 277 -3.88 -5.46 -6.23
N ILE A 278 -4.30 -4.24 -6.57
CA ILE A 278 -4.15 -3.03 -5.74
C ILE A 278 -5.45 -2.80 -4.97
N LEU A 279 -5.36 -2.66 -3.65
CA LEU A 279 -6.52 -2.52 -2.77
C LEU A 279 -6.83 -1.05 -2.50
N LEU A 280 -7.86 -0.52 -3.16
CA LEU A 280 -8.38 0.80 -2.85
C LEU A 280 -9.42 0.73 -1.71
N VAL A 281 -9.03 1.26 -0.55
CA VAL A 281 -9.83 1.35 0.67
C VAL A 281 -10.25 2.81 0.90
N ILE A 282 -11.53 3.01 1.16
CA ILE A 282 -12.10 4.34 1.37
C ILE A 282 -12.59 4.40 2.82
N GLU A 283 -11.89 5.18 3.64
CA GLU A 283 -12.22 5.36 5.05
C GLU A 283 -12.29 6.87 5.32
N PRO A 284 -13.44 7.45 5.67
CA PRO A 284 -13.57 8.90 5.85
C PRO A 284 -12.57 9.47 6.85
N GLN A 285 -12.13 10.71 6.66
CA GLN A 285 -11.27 11.38 7.64
C GLN A 285 -11.92 11.41 9.04
N ILE A 286 -11.11 11.22 10.07
CA ILE A 286 -11.46 11.64 11.42
C ILE A 286 -11.35 13.18 11.47
N ALA A 287 -12.34 13.86 12.04
CA ALA A 287 -12.35 15.31 12.11
C ALA A 287 -11.10 15.84 12.84
N GLY A 288 -10.30 16.66 12.14
CA GLY A 288 -9.02 17.16 12.63
C GLY A 288 -7.81 16.61 11.87
N MET A 289 -7.97 15.47 11.17
CA MET A 289 -6.94 14.95 10.27
C MET A 289 -6.71 15.89 9.10
N ARG A 290 -5.45 15.96 8.66
CA ARG A 290 -5.03 16.72 7.48
C ARG A 290 -4.72 15.86 6.27
N VAL A 291 -4.79 14.53 6.43
CA VAL A 291 -4.38 13.57 5.42
C VAL A 291 -5.47 13.34 4.37
N ASP A 292 -5.06 13.29 3.10
CA ASP A 292 -5.98 13.02 1.98
C ASP A 292 -5.93 11.54 1.56
N GLY A 293 -4.77 10.90 1.67
CA GLY A 293 -4.54 9.52 1.27
C GLY A 293 -3.24 8.94 1.84
N ALA A 294 -3.06 7.64 1.64
CA ALA A 294 -1.90 6.87 2.03
C ALA A 294 -1.71 5.66 1.12
N ALA A 295 -0.48 5.37 0.72
CA ALA A 295 -0.09 4.11 0.08
C ALA A 295 0.87 3.33 0.99
N PHE A 296 0.68 2.02 1.14
CA PHE A 296 1.56 1.14 1.91
C PHE A 296 1.37 -0.34 1.52
N LEU A 297 2.26 -1.22 1.97
CA LEU A 297 2.14 -2.66 1.75
C LEU A 297 1.54 -3.39 2.96
N ILE A 298 0.67 -4.35 2.68
CA ILE A 298 0.21 -5.36 3.63
C ILE A 298 0.44 -6.73 2.99
N ASP A 299 1.32 -7.55 3.57
CA ASP A 299 1.67 -8.87 3.05
C ASP A 299 2.00 -8.84 1.53
N GLU A 300 2.84 -7.90 1.08
CA GLU A 300 3.18 -7.67 -0.33
C GLU A 300 2.02 -7.17 -1.24
N HIS A 301 0.88 -6.79 -0.66
CA HIS A 301 -0.22 -6.20 -1.43
C HIS A 301 -0.20 -4.67 -1.29
N PRO A 302 -0.15 -3.92 -2.41
CA PRO A 302 -0.29 -2.47 -2.36
C PRO A 302 -1.71 -2.08 -1.94
N VAL A 303 -1.78 -1.29 -0.88
CA VAL A 303 -3.01 -0.73 -0.33
C VAL A 303 -2.97 0.78 -0.48
N ILE A 304 -4.04 1.32 -1.04
CA ILE A 304 -4.29 2.76 -1.12
C ILE A 304 -5.48 3.07 -0.22
N GLY A 305 -5.26 3.84 0.84
CA GLY A 305 -6.31 4.42 1.69
C GLY A 305 -6.62 5.84 1.25
N LEU A 306 -7.89 6.19 1.02
CA LEU A 306 -8.30 7.58 0.76
C LEU A 306 -9.29 8.09 1.80
N THR A 307 -9.07 9.31 2.30
CA THR A 307 -9.93 9.92 3.32
C THR A 307 -11.18 10.61 2.76
N LEU A 308 -11.14 10.93 1.46
CA LEU A 308 -12.13 11.77 0.77
C LEU A 308 -12.46 13.06 1.55
N ARG A 309 -11.50 13.61 2.32
CA ARG A 309 -11.66 14.87 3.08
C ARG A 309 -12.23 15.98 2.22
N LEU A 310 -11.69 16.14 1.01
CA LEU A 310 -12.23 16.98 -0.04
C LEU A 310 -13.05 16.11 -1.02
N ASP A 311 -14.38 16.19 -0.92
CA ASP A 311 -15.30 15.44 -1.79
C ASP A 311 -15.49 16.16 -3.13
N THR A 312 -14.44 16.19 -3.94
CA THR A 312 -14.43 16.78 -5.28
C THR A 312 -13.77 15.82 -6.26
N VAL A 313 -14.21 15.87 -7.52
CA VAL A 313 -13.73 14.94 -8.56
C VAL A 313 -12.26 15.21 -8.87
N ASP A 314 -11.86 16.48 -8.94
CA ASP A 314 -10.45 16.87 -9.16
C ASP A 314 -9.52 16.34 -8.06
N ASN A 315 -9.90 16.54 -6.80
CA ASN A 315 -9.09 16.09 -5.67
C ASN A 315 -9.01 14.56 -5.60
N PHE A 316 -10.13 13.86 -5.80
CA PHE A 316 -10.12 12.39 -5.81
C PHE A 316 -9.15 11.82 -6.84
N TRP A 317 -9.23 12.26 -8.10
CA TRP A 317 -8.36 11.74 -9.15
C TRP A 317 -6.89 12.13 -8.94
N PHE A 318 -6.62 13.35 -8.46
CA PHE A 318 -5.27 13.76 -8.12
C PHE A 318 -4.68 12.91 -6.98
N THR A 319 -5.40 12.79 -5.86
CA THR A 319 -4.93 11.99 -4.72
C THR A 319 -4.77 10.53 -5.13
N LEU A 320 -5.72 9.93 -5.85
CA LEU A 320 -5.59 8.55 -6.31
C LEU A 320 -4.36 8.34 -7.18
N MET A 321 -4.10 9.23 -8.16
CA MET A 321 -2.94 9.11 -9.03
C MET A 321 -1.61 9.42 -8.31
N HIS A 322 -1.64 10.23 -7.25
CA HIS A 322 -0.49 10.45 -6.39
C HIS A 322 -0.14 9.19 -5.59
N GLU A 323 -1.11 8.58 -4.92
CA GLU A 323 -0.89 7.30 -4.23
C GLU A 323 -0.48 6.19 -5.20
N MET A 324 -1.02 6.20 -6.43
CA MET A 324 -0.56 5.32 -7.51
C MET A 324 0.90 5.58 -7.87
N GLY A 325 1.35 6.84 -7.88
CA GLY A 325 2.75 7.20 -8.06
C GLY A 325 3.64 6.50 -7.03
N HIS A 326 3.25 6.45 -5.76
CA HIS A 326 3.99 5.67 -4.76
C HIS A 326 3.96 4.17 -5.04
N VAL A 327 2.81 3.61 -5.42
CA VAL A 327 2.70 2.18 -5.77
C VAL A 327 3.57 1.79 -6.97
N ILE A 328 3.65 2.64 -7.98
CA ILE A 328 4.37 2.35 -9.22
C ILE A 328 5.86 2.67 -9.10
N LEU A 329 6.22 3.81 -8.51
CA LEU A 329 7.60 4.29 -8.48
C LEU A 329 8.36 3.80 -7.25
N HIS A 330 7.67 3.60 -6.12
CA HIS A 330 8.29 3.39 -4.82
C HIS A 330 7.92 2.05 -4.17
N TYR A 331 7.48 1.06 -4.96
CA TYR A 331 6.95 -0.22 -4.47
C TYR A 331 7.85 -0.92 -3.43
N ARG A 332 9.14 -1.10 -3.72
CA ARG A 332 10.10 -1.73 -2.78
C ARG A 332 11.07 -0.78 -2.11
N THR A 333 11.29 0.40 -2.66
CA THR A 333 12.20 1.40 -2.08
C THR A 333 11.51 2.23 -1.00
N GLY A 334 10.19 2.42 -1.07
CA GLY A 334 9.42 3.24 -0.13
C GLY A 334 8.31 2.51 0.62
N LEU A 335 7.48 1.76 -0.10
CA LEU A 335 6.29 1.15 0.49
C LEU A 335 6.58 -0.08 1.35
N ALA A 336 7.60 -0.87 0.98
CA ALA A 336 8.06 -2.03 1.75
C ALA A 336 8.80 -1.64 3.03
N SER A 337 9.50 -0.51 2.98
CA SER A 337 10.23 0.00 4.13
C SER A 337 9.28 0.34 5.26
N GLY A 338 8.02 0.75 4.99
CA GLY A 338 6.91 0.91 5.96
C GLY A 338 7.13 1.89 7.12
N PHE A 339 8.38 2.28 7.29
CA PHE A 339 9.05 3.04 8.30
C PHE A 339 10.02 3.91 7.52
N PHE A 340 9.79 5.21 7.51
CA PHE A 340 10.78 6.16 7.02
C PHE A 340 11.82 6.51 8.08
N ASP A 341 11.85 5.76 9.20
CA ASP A 341 12.73 6.06 10.34
C ASP A 341 14.22 5.96 9.95
N ASP A 342 14.55 5.15 8.93
CA ASP A 342 15.90 5.02 8.37
C ASP A 342 16.15 5.89 7.13
N PHE A 343 15.13 6.61 6.61
CA PHE A 343 15.28 7.48 5.44
C PHE A 343 15.66 8.89 5.87
N GLU A 344 16.58 9.50 5.12
CA GLU A 344 16.85 10.91 5.30
C GLU A 344 15.66 11.75 4.80
N HIS A 345 15.36 12.88 5.47
CA HIS A 345 14.27 13.79 5.06
C HIS A 345 14.32 14.19 3.58
N LEU A 346 15.52 14.25 2.99
CA LEU A 346 15.72 14.57 1.58
C LEU A 346 15.17 13.48 0.64
N GLU A 347 15.36 12.20 0.98
CA GLU A 347 14.88 11.08 0.15
C GLU A 347 13.35 11.03 0.13
N ILE A 348 12.72 11.30 1.27
CA ILE A 348 11.26 11.41 1.39
C ILE A 348 10.74 12.56 0.52
N ASP A 349 11.33 13.75 0.63
CA ASP A 349 10.89 14.93 -0.14
C ASP A 349 11.01 14.67 -1.65
N GLU A 350 12.04 13.95 -2.09
CA GLU A 350 12.20 13.54 -3.48
C GLU A 350 11.08 12.60 -3.94
N MET A 351 10.75 11.58 -3.14
CA MET A 351 9.66 10.63 -3.44
C MET A 351 8.30 11.34 -3.53
N GLU A 352 7.98 12.24 -2.61
CA GLU A 352 6.74 13.03 -2.66
C GLU A 352 6.66 13.90 -3.91
N GLN A 353 7.79 14.51 -4.31
CA GLN A 353 7.87 15.28 -5.56
C GLN A 353 7.71 14.38 -6.79
N GLU A 354 8.29 13.19 -6.80
CA GLU A 354 8.13 12.20 -7.87
C GLU A 354 6.68 11.75 -8.02
N ALA A 355 6.01 11.42 -6.92
CA ALA A 355 4.60 11.03 -6.93
C ALA A 355 3.70 12.18 -7.40
N ASN A 356 3.98 13.42 -7.00
CA ASN A 356 3.28 14.61 -7.49
C ASN A 356 3.48 14.81 -9.01
N ARG A 357 4.73 14.74 -9.50
CA ARG A 357 5.02 14.85 -10.95
C ARG A 357 4.36 13.73 -11.74
N PHE A 358 4.35 12.51 -11.21
CA PHE A 358 3.67 11.36 -11.81
C PHE A 358 2.18 11.64 -11.95
N ALA A 359 1.50 12.01 -10.87
CA ALA A 359 0.07 12.30 -10.89
C ALA A 359 -0.29 13.43 -11.87
N GLN A 360 0.48 14.52 -11.88
CA GLN A 360 0.26 15.65 -12.76
C GLN A 360 0.36 15.26 -14.24
N ASN A 361 1.43 14.56 -14.62
CA ASN A 361 1.65 14.17 -16.02
C ASN A 361 0.69 13.09 -16.47
N MET A 362 0.35 12.12 -15.61
CA MET A 362 -0.64 11.09 -15.91
C MET A 362 -2.02 11.69 -16.19
N LEU A 363 -2.46 12.65 -15.38
CA LEU A 363 -3.76 13.29 -15.55
C LEU A 363 -3.77 14.28 -16.71
N ILE A 364 -2.73 15.12 -16.81
CA ILE A 364 -2.62 16.16 -17.82
C ILE A 364 -1.14 16.28 -18.21
N PRO A 365 -0.70 15.62 -19.30
CA PRO A 365 0.70 15.64 -19.72
C PRO A 365 1.24 17.07 -19.87
N ASP A 366 2.44 17.35 -19.35
CA ASP A 366 2.95 18.71 -19.33
C ASP A 366 3.21 19.28 -20.74
N ALA A 367 3.64 18.42 -21.68
CA ALA A 367 3.77 18.77 -23.10
C ALA A 367 2.45 19.27 -23.72
N VAL A 368 1.30 18.82 -23.21
CA VAL A 368 -0.04 19.27 -23.64
C VAL A 368 -0.47 20.50 -22.85
N TRP A 369 -0.28 20.49 -21.52
CA TRP A 369 -0.73 21.57 -20.64
C TRP A 369 -0.03 22.89 -20.93
N SER A 370 1.29 22.87 -21.08
CA SER A 370 2.13 24.06 -21.28
C SER A 370 1.72 24.87 -22.52
N LYS A 371 1.21 24.21 -23.56
CA LYS A 371 0.79 24.79 -24.83
C LYS A 371 -0.72 25.09 -24.90
N SER A 372 -1.50 24.66 -23.91
CA SER A 372 -2.95 24.73 -23.98
C SER A 372 -3.50 26.10 -23.55
N PRO A 373 -4.47 26.67 -24.28
CA PRO A 373 -5.18 27.88 -23.83
C PRO A 373 -5.95 27.66 -22.52
N ALA A 374 -6.21 26.41 -22.13
CA ALA A 374 -6.85 26.07 -20.86
C ALA A 374 -6.09 26.62 -19.64
N ARG A 375 -4.75 26.69 -19.70
CA ARG A 375 -3.89 27.19 -18.60
C ARG A 375 -4.15 28.66 -18.27
N ILE A 376 -4.48 29.46 -19.28
CA ILE A 376 -4.78 30.89 -19.14
C ILE A 376 -6.27 31.22 -19.29
N ALA A 377 -7.13 30.21 -19.32
CA ALA A 377 -8.57 30.38 -19.54
C ALA A 377 -9.24 31.25 -18.46
N LYS A 378 -10.17 32.10 -18.91
CA LYS A 378 -11.09 32.88 -18.07
C LYS A 378 -12.54 32.39 -18.18
N THR A 379 -12.81 31.50 -19.14
CA THR A 379 -14.10 30.85 -19.39
C THR A 379 -13.94 29.34 -19.34
N ALA A 380 -15.05 28.61 -19.25
CA ALA A 380 -15.05 27.15 -19.15
C ALA A 380 -14.65 26.45 -20.48
N GLU A 381 -14.96 27.06 -21.62
CA GLU A 381 -14.86 26.42 -22.93
C GLU A 381 -13.47 25.88 -23.28
N PRO A 382 -12.34 26.62 -23.09
CA PRO A 382 -11.02 26.07 -23.41
C PRO A 382 -10.65 24.87 -22.52
N VAL A 383 -11.13 24.86 -21.28
CA VAL A 383 -10.92 23.79 -20.31
C VAL A 383 -11.72 22.55 -20.69
N GLU A 384 -13.01 22.72 -21.00
CA GLU A 384 -13.89 21.63 -21.43
C GLU A 384 -13.43 21.02 -22.76
N ARG A 385 -12.92 21.84 -23.68
CA ARG A 385 -12.34 21.37 -24.96
C ARG A 385 -11.10 20.52 -24.74
N LEU A 386 -10.18 20.95 -23.86
CA LEU A 386 -9.00 20.17 -23.52
C LEU A 386 -9.39 18.84 -22.84
N ALA A 387 -10.36 18.87 -21.93
CA ALA A 387 -10.85 17.66 -21.25
C ALA A 387 -11.41 16.63 -22.24
N LYS A 388 -12.18 17.09 -23.23
CA LYS A 388 -12.69 16.25 -24.32
C LYS A 388 -11.56 15.67 -25.18
N GLN A 389 -10.53 16.47 -25.48
CA GLN A 389 -9.36 16.00 -26.23
C GLN A 389 -8.59 14.90 -25.48
N LEU A 390 -8.42 15.05 -24.17
CA LEU A 390 -7.71 14.09 -23.32
C LEU A 390 -8.58 12.89 -22.90
N GLY A 391 -9.91 12.97 -23.08
CA GLY A 391 -10.83 11.92 -22.65
C GLY A 391 -10.97 11.81 -21.13
N ILE A 392 -10.89 12.94 -20.40
CA ILE A 392 -10.95 13.00 -18.94
C ILE A 392 -12.08 13.92 -18.44
N ALA A 393 -12.41 13.84 -17.15
CA ALA A 393 -13.34 14.81 -16.55
C ALA A 393 -12.80 16.24 -16.60
N PRO A 394 -13.59 17.24 -17.07
CA PRO A 394 -13.20 18.65 -17.03
C PRO A 394 -12.83 19.15 -15.63
N ALA A 395 -13.44 18.57 -14.59
CA ALA A 395 -13.15 18.88 -13.19
C ALA A 395 -11.65 18.82 -12.88
N ILE A 396 -10.94 17.81 -13.39
CA ILE A 396 -9.50 17.61 -13.15
C ILE A 396 -8.70 18.81 -13.66
N ILE A 397 -9.02 19.30 -14.85
CA ILE A 397 -8.35 20.45 -15.47
C ILE A 397 -8.71 21.74 -14.74
N PHE A 398 -9.98 21.93 -14.34
CA PHE A 398 -10.37 23.05 -13.48
C PHE A 398 -9.63 23.03 -12.14
N GLY A 399 -9.41 21.84 -11.56
CA GLY A 399 -8.63 21.64 -10.35
C GLY A 399 -7.18 22.10 -10.51
N ARG A 400 -6.47 21.62 -11.53
CA ARG A 400 -5.09 22.05 -11.84
C ARG A 400 -5.01 23.56 -12.09
N LEU A 401 -5.96 24.12 -12.84
CA LEU A 401 -6.02 25.56 -13.10
C LEU A 401 -6.15 26.39 -11.81
N ARG A 402 -7.03 25.97 -10.89
CA ARG A 402 -7.25 26.63 -9.59
C ARG A 402 -6.00 26.55 -8.72
N MET A 403 -5.34 25.39 -8.70
CA MET A 403 -4.10 25.15 -7.97
C MET A 403 -2.95 26.03 -8.48
N GLU A 404 -2.67 26.02 -9.79
CA GLU A 404 -1.55 26.81 -10.38
C GLU A 404 -1.74 28.32 -10.19
N ARG A 405 -2.98 28.80 -10.19
CA ARG A 405 -3.30 30.22 -9.93
C ARG A 405 -3.43 30.56 -8.44
N GLN A 406 -3.36 29.57 -7.57
CA GLN A 406 -3.70 29.68 -6.15
C GLN A 406 -5.04 30.39 -5.89
N ASN A 407 -5.99 30.22 -6.80
CA ASN A 407 -7.31 30.85 -6.72
C ASN A 407 -8.38 29.76 -6.74
N TYR A 408 -8.81 29.34 -5.55
CA TYR A 408 -9.81 28.30 -5.39
C TYR A 408 -11.26 28.80 -5.54
N LYS A 409 -11.48 30.12 -5.76
CA LYS A 409 -12.81 30.72 -5.96
C LYS A 409 -13.30 30.58 -7.40
N ILE A 410 -12.39 30.61 -8.38
CA ILE A 410 -12.77 30.46 -9.79
C ILE A 410 -13.27 29.03 -10.06
N PHE A 411 -14.29 28.91 -10.92
CA PHE A 411 -14.86 27.63 -11.38
C PHE A 411 -15.21 26.66 -10.23
N SER A 412 -15.59 27.19 -9.07
CA SER A 412 -15.83 26.39 -7.87
C SER A 412 -17.01 25.41 -8.00
N ASP A 413 -17.92 25.68 -8.94
CA ASP A 413 -19.05 24.84 -9.36
C ASP A 413 -18.64 23.72 -10.35
N LYS A 414 -17.45 23.79 -10.95
CA LYS A 414 -17.00 22.88 -12.02
C LYS A 414 -16.09 21.73 -11.57
N ILE A 415 -15.80 21.63 -10.27
CA ILE A 415 -14.92 20.59 -9.71
C ILE A 415 -15.63 19.32 -9.24
N GLY A 416 -16.95 19.21 -9.49
CA GLY A 416 -17.71 18.00 -9.16
C GLY A 416 -17.89 17.75 -7.66
N ARG A 417 -18.15 18.80 -6.87
CA ARG A 417 -18.39 18.71 -5.41
C ARG A 417 -19.51 17.72 -5.07
N GLY A 418 -19.32 16.93 -4.01
CA GLY A 418 -20.37 16.08 -3.44
C GLY A 418 -20.68 14.81 -4.25
N ARG A 419 -19.83 14.44 -5.22
CA ARG A 419 -20.09 13.34 -6.16
C ARG A 419 -19.37 12.05 -5.82
N VAL A 420 -18.17 12.11 -5.24
CA VAL A 420 -17.28 10.95 -5.08
C VAL A 420 -17.76 10.08 -3.91
N ARG A 421 -18.04 10.71 -2.75
CA ARG A 421 -18.52 9.99 -1.56
C ARG A 421 -19.82 9.22 -1.84
N LYS A 422 -20.73 9.77 -2.65
CA LYS A 422 -22.00 9.09 -3.02
C LYS A 422 -21.80 7.76 -3.75
N GLN A 423 -20.66 7.58 -4.40
CA GLN A 423 -20.35 6.37 -5.17
C GLN A 423 -19.57 5.37 -4.32
N LEU A 424 -18.63 5.85 -3.51
CA LEU A 424 -17.68 5.01 -2.79
C LEU A 424 -18.06 4.70 -1.34
N LEU A 425 -18.88 5.55 -0.70
CA LEU A 425 -19.35 5.41 0.68
C LEU A 425 -20.83 5.04 0.79
N ARG A 426 -21.51 4.76 -0.33
CA ARG A 426 -22.84 4.15 -0.26
C ARG A 426 -22.70 2.85 0.52
N LYS A 427 -23.24 2.83 1.74
CA LYS A 427 -23.48 1.60 2.49
C LYS A 427 -24.17 0.66 1.50
N ALA A 428 -23.61 -0.53 1.31
CA ALA A 428 -24.35 -1.59 0.64
C ALA A 428 -25.69 -1.69 1.37
N ILE A 429 -26.74 -1.20 0.72
CA ILE A 429 -28.11 -1.53 1.09
C ILE A 429 -28.15 -3.04 0.87
N GLU A 430 -28.21 -3.77 1.97
CA GLU A 430 -28.73 -5.14 2.10
C GLU A 430 -28.51 -6.02 0.86
N VAL A 431 -27.45 -6.83 0.87
CA VAL A 431 -27.52 -8.16 0.26
C VAL A 431 -27.46 -9.15 1.42
N ASN A 432 -28.58 -9.84 1.55
CA ASN A 432 -29.01 -10.72 2.63
C ASN A 432 -27.93 -11.65 3.20
N ASP A 433 -28.08 -11.88 4.50
CA ASP A 433 -27.72 -13.11 5.18
C ASP A 433 -28.07 -14.33 4.31
N GLU A 434 -27.07 -15.14 3.97
CA GLU A 434 -27.28 -16.58 3.94
C GLU A 434 -26.29 -17.22 4.93
N PRO A 435 -26.79 -18.00 5.90
CA PRO A 435 -25.92 -18.76 6.79
C PRO A 435 -25.27 -19.87 5.97
N VAL A 436 -23.94 -19.94 6.01
CA VAL A 436 -23.21 -21.13 5.59
C VAL A 436 -23.53 -22.21 6.61
N ILE A 437 -24.36 -23.19 6.21
CA ILE A 437 -24.49 -24.49 6.87
C ILE A 437 -23.27 -25.34 6.50
#